data_AF-A0A377K7Q7-F1
#
_entry.id   AF-A0A377K7Q7-F1
#
_cell.length_a   1.000
_cell.length_b   1.000
_cell.length_c   1.000
_cell.angle_alpha   90.00
_cell.angle_beta   90.00
_cell.angle_gamma   90.00
#
_symmetry.space_group_name_H-M   'P 1'
#
loop_
_entity.id
_entity.type
_entity.pdbx_description
1 polymer ?
#
loop_
_entity_poly.entity_id
_entity_poly.type
_entity_poly.pdbx_seq_one_letter_code
_entity_poly.pdbx_strand_id
1 'polypeptide(L)'
;MVSIPTRNNLYKLPFTFLLEIHKNWDIAPNAAPRVWDIAAANTGQSAIAAINRGSGKLYMSLSNPSGSYVNSAATDVFAEKTTFGCIAKADGHFHVVTNGKAVNEVYCEYNGVTADKNIRFGGQTNTGERHLFGHIRNFRIWHKELNDRQLKEVV
;
A
#
# COMPACT_ATOMS: atom_id res chain seq x y z
N MET A 1 -3.05 15.57 2.91
CA MET A 1 -2.60 14.76 1.75
C MET A 1 -1.37 15.39 1.15
N VAL A 2 -0.34 14.60 0.84
CA VAL A 2 0.84 15.02 0.08
C VAL A 2 0.82 14.30 -1.26
N SER A 3 1.12 14.99 -2.36
CA SER A 3 1.15 14.41 -3.71
C SER A 3 2.52 14.61 -4.31
N ILE A 4 3.18 13.53 -4.70
CA ILE A 4 4.49 13.54 -5.35
C ILE A 4 4.30 13.06 -6.79
N PRO A 5 4.51 13.93 -7.79
CA PRO A 5 4.52 13.51 -9.19
C PRO A 5 5.64 12.50 -9.43
N THR A 6 5.30 11.39 -10.08
CA THR A 6 6.27 10.39 -10.50
C THR A 6 6.25 10.27 -12.02
N ARG A 7 7.44 10.40 -12.61
CA ARG A 7 7.70 10.07 -14.01
C ARG A 7 8.47 8.77 -14.05
N ASN A 8 7.91 7.73 -14.68
CA ASN A 8 8.55 6.42 -14.86
C ASN A 8 9.00 5.69 -13.56
N ASN A 9 8.54 6.11 -12.38
CA ASN A 9 9.17 5.74 -11.09
C ASN A 9 8.44 4.63 -10.32
N LEU A 10 7.43 3.98 -10.90
CA LEU A 10 6.71 2.84 -10.31
C LEU A 10 5.99 2.05 -11.42
N TYR A 11 6.76 1.71 -12.46
CA TYR A 11 6.19 1.30 -13.74
C TYR A 11 5.65 -0.13 -13.74
N LYS A 12 6.30 -1.07 -13.03
CA LYS A 12 5.90 -2.49 -13.03
C LYS A 12 6.44 -3.27 -11.83
N LEU A 13 5.91 -4.47 -11.65
CA LEU A 13 6.48 -5.48 -10.78
C LEU A 13 7.93 -5.85 -11.22
N PRO A 14 8.80 -6.26 -10.28
CA PRO A 14 8.57 -6.31 -8.84
C PRO A 14 8.75 -4.96 -8.14
N PHE A 15 8.11 -4.80 -6.99
CA PHE A 15 8.43 -3.72 -6.07
C PHE A 15 8.19 -4.13 -4.62
N THR A 16 8.89 -3.46 -3.71
CA THR A 16 8.65 -3.54 -2.27
C THR A 16 8.53 -2.14 -1.71
N PHE A 17 7.59 -1.90 -0.80
CA PHE A 17 7.59 -0.68 0.02
C PHE A 17 7.61 -1.03 1.50
N LEU A 18 8.19 -0.11 2.28
CA LEU A 18 8.12 -0.13 3.74
C LEU A 18 7.94 1.30 4.26
N LEU A 19 7.13 1.43 5.29
CA LEU A 19 6.91 2.67 6.03
C LEU A 19 6.59 2.35 7.47
N GLU A 20 6.57 3.39 8.29
CA GLU A 20 5.99 3.32 9.62
C GLU A 20 4.75 4.20 9.69
N ILE A 21 3.73 3.68 10.34
CA ILE A 21 2.43 4.34 10.48
C ILE A 21 2.01 4.38 11.95
N HIS A 22 1.44 5.52 12.35
CA HIS A 22 0.89 5.75 13.68
C HIS A 22 -0.50 6.36 13.60
N LYS A 23 -1.37 5.99 14.55
CA LYS A 23 -2.74 6.51 14.72
C LYS A 23 -3.06 6.72 16.20
N ASN A 24 -4.02 7.58 16.51
CA ASN A 24 -4.52 7.81 17.88
C ASN A 24 -6.03 7.56 18.02
N TRP A 25 -6.58 6.68 17.19
CA TRP A 25 -8.00 6.34 17.16
C TRP A 25 -8.21 4.83 17.13
N ASP A 26 -9.32 4.36 17.68
CA ASP A 26 -9.68 2.94 17.69
C ASP A 26 -10.47 2.54 16.45
N ILE A 27 -11.36 3.43 15.98
CA ILE A 27 -12.18 3.24 14.79
C ILE A 27 -11.76 4.27 13.74
N ALA A 28 -11.57 3.81 12.50
CA ALA A 28 -11.21 4.70 11.39
C ALA A 28 -12.27 5.81 11.23
N PRO A 29 -11.88 7.11 11.29
CA PRO A 29 -12.83 8.22 11.20
C PRO A 29 -13.56 8.31 9.86
N ASN A 30 -13.09 7.62 8.82
CA ASN A 30 -13.66 7.61 7.49
C ASN A 30 -13.59 6.21 6.83
N ALA A 31 -14.18 6.06 5.64
CA ALA A 31 -14.50 4.78 5.02
C ALA A 31 -13.27 3.92 4.63
N ALA A 32 -12.14 4.55 4.30
CA ALA A 32 -10.92 3.85 3.92
C ALA A 32 -9.73 4.81 3.92
N PRO A 33 -9.11 5.06 5.10
CA PRO A 33 -7.92 5.89 5.18
C PRO A 33 -6.83 5.34 4.25
N ARG A 34 -6.31 6.18 3.35
CA ARG A 34 -5.22 5.82 2.45
C ARG A 34 -3.90 6.19 3.09
N VAL A 35 -3.03 5.20 3.23
CA VAL A 35 -1.66 5.41 3.70
C VAL A 35 -0.86 6.00 2.56
N TRP A 36 -0.78 5.30 1.44
CA TRP A 36 -0.30 5.84 0.20
C TRP A 36 -0.97 5.16 -0.98
N ASP A 37 -1.05 5.83 -2.12
CA ASP A 37 -1.62 5.23 -3.32
C ASP A 37 -1.10 5.80 -4.63
N ILE A 38 -1.25 4.98 -5.67
CA ILE A 38 -1.43 5.37 -7.06
C ILE A 38 -2.82 4.88 -7.42
N ALA A 39 -3.76 5.77 -7.78
CA ALA A 39 -5.09 5.31 -8.21
C ALA A 39 -5.36 5.56 -9.69
N ALA A 40 -5.72 4.48 -10.37
CA ALA A 40 -6.24 4.43 -11.72
C ALA A 40 -6.81 3.02 -11.96
N ALA A 41 -7.80 2.62 -11.14
CA ALA A 41 -8.26 1.24 -11.12
C ALA A 41 -8.99 0.87 -12.39
N ASN A 42 -9.80 1.78 -12.93
CA ASN A 42 -10.51 1.62 -14.21
C ASN A 42 -9.58 1.32 -15.40
N THR A 43 -8.27 1.52 -15.26
CA THR A 43 -7.26 1.16 -16.28
C THR A 43 -6.32 0.05 -15.81
N GLY A 44 -6.58 -0.59 -14.67
CA GLY A 44 -5.77 -1.66 -14.11
C GLY A 44 -4.41 -1.24 -13.56
N GLN A 45 -4.26 0.03 -13.15
CA GLN A 45 -2.95 0.59 -12.76
C GLN A 45 -2.85 1.03 -11.30
N SER A 46 -3.87 0.73 -10.48
CA SER A 46 -3.85 1.09 -9.07
C SER A 46 -2.92 0.22 -8.23
N ALA A 47 -2.22 0.88 -7.31
CA ALA A 47 -1.49 0.29 -6.19
C ALA A 47 -1.85 1.08 -4.94
N ILE A 48 -2.51 0.47 -3.96
CA ILE A 48 -3.14 1.19 -2.85
C ILE A 48 -2.84 0.53 -1.51
N ALA A 49 -2.10 1.23 -0.64
CA ALA A 49 -1.89 0.84 0.74
C ALA A 49 -2.87 1.61 1.65
N ALA A 50 -3.68 0.90 2.42
CA ALA A 50 -4.80 1.51 3.13
C ALA A 50 -5.21 0.74 4.40
N ILE A 51 -6.15 1.33 5.14
CA ILE A 51 -6.77 0.71 6.31
C ILE A 51 -8.21 0.35 5.96
N ASN A 52 -8.61 -0.89 6.23
CA ASN A 52 -9.99 -1.33 6.07
C ASN A 52 -10.80 -0.86 7.27
N ARG A 53 -11.81 0.00 7.08
CA ARG A 53 -12.62 0.51 8.19
C ARG A 53 -13.33 -0.58 8.98
N GLY A 54 -13.85 -1.61 8.30
CA GLY A 54 -14.64 -2.66 8.94
C GLY A 54 -13.80 -3.58 9.84
N SER A 55 -12.60 -3.93 9.40
CA SER A 55 -11.71 -4.83 10.15
C SER A 55 -10.60 -4.13 10.93
N GLY A 56 -10.34 -2.84 10.67
CA GLY A 56 -9.19 -2.10 11.19
C GLY A 56 -7.83 -2.59 10.66
N LYS A 57 -7.81 -3.49 9.67
CA LYS A 57 -6.58 -4.11 9.16
C LYS A 57 -5.92 -3.26 8.09
N LEU A 58 -4.58 -3.25 8.10
CA LEU A 58 -3.79 -2.72 6.99
C LEU A 58 -3.89 -3.67 5.79
N TYR A 59 -4.01 -3.11 4.60
CA TYR A 59 -4.05 -3.89 3.37
C TYR A 59 -3.36 -3.18 2.20
N MET A 60 -2.93 -3.97 1.24
CA MET A 60 -2.48 -3.53 -0.06
C MET A 60 -3.47 -4.04 -1.12
N SER A 61 -3.81 -3.18 -2.08
CA SER A 61 -4.57 -3.55 -3.27
C SER A 61 -3.78 -3.29 -4.53
N LEU A 62 -3.82 -4.24 -5.46
CA LEU A 62 -3.47 -4.03 -6.86
C LEU A 62 -4.75 -4.15 -7.69
N SER A 63 -4.88 -3.37 -8.78
CA SER A 63 -5.99 -3.54 -9.71
C SER A 63 -5.56 -4.37 -10.93
N ASN A 64 -6.34 -5.37 -11.30
CA ASN A 64 -6.11 -6.15 -12.52
C ASN A 64 -6.55 -5.38 -13.79
N PRO A 65 -6.33 -5.91 -15.02
CA PRO A 65 -6.66 -5.20 -16.24
C PRO A 65 -8.15 -4.91 -16.43
N SER A 66 -9.04 -5.69 -15.79
CA SER A 66 -10.48 -5.42 -15.77
C SER A 66 -10.90 -4.35 -14.77
N GLY A 67 -9.94 -3.81 -14.02
CA GLY A 67 -10.10 -2.76 -13.03
C GLY A 67 -10.68 -3.20 -11.69
N SER A 68 -10.66 -4.51 -11.44
CA SER A 68 -11.02 -5.10 -10.15
C SER A 68 -9.83 -5.10 -9.21
N TYR A 69 -10.07 -4.86 -7.92
CA TYR A 69 -9.03 -4.90 -6.90
C TYR A 69 -8.82 -6.32 -6.37
N VAL A 70 -7.55 -6.75 -6.34
CA VAL A 70 -7.10 -7.90 -5.55
C VAL A 70 -6.43 -7.36 -4.29
N ASN A 71 -6.76 -7.95 -3.14
CA ASN A 71 -6.32 -7.45 -1.84
C ASN A 71 -5.45 -8.47 -1.11
N SER A 72 -4.34 -8.00 -0.54
CA SER A 72 -3.62 -8.68 0.55
C SER A 72 -3.83 -7.87 1.83
N ALA A 73 -4.23 -8.51 2.92
CA ALA A 73 -4.50 -7.84 4.19
C ALA A 73 -3.68 -8.48 5.32
N ALA A 74 -3.24 -7.65 6.26
CA ALA A 74 -2.57 -8.11 7.47
C ALA A 74 -3.47 -9.06 8.28
N THR A 75 -2.87 -9.98 9.04
CA THR A 75 -3.61 -10.86 9.94
C THR A 75 -4.23 -10.08 11.10
N ASP A 76 -3.43 -9.20 11.69
CA ASP A 76 -3.73 -8.50 12.93
C ASP A 76 -4.36 -7.12 12.66
N VAL A 77 -5.20 -6.67 13.59
CA VAL A 77 -5.76 -5.31 13.56
C VAL A 77 -4.62 -4.30 13.69
N PHE A 78 -4.69 -3.19 12.96
CA PHE A 78 -3.68 -2.14 13.04
C PHE A 78 -3.60 -1.57 14.46
N ALA A 79 -2.47 -1.79 15.11
CA ALA A 79 -2.15 -1.24 16.42
C ALA A 79 -1.90 0.29 16.34
N GLU A 80 -1.63 0.93 17.47
CA GLU A 80 -1.33 2.37 17.50
C GLU A 80 -0.11 2.73 16.64
N LYS A 81 0.92 1.89 16.66
CA LYS A 81 2.15 2.01 15.86
C LYS A 81 2.47 0.70 15.18
N THR A 82 2.83 0.73 13.90
CA THR A 82 3.17 -0.48 13.13
C THR A 82 4.12 -0.14 11.99
N THR A 83 5.07 -1.03 11.69
CA THR A 83 5.76 -0.99 10.39
C THR A 83 4.91 -1.72 9.37
N PHE A 84 4.70 -1.12 8.21
CA PHE A 84 3.80 -1.59 7.18
C PHE A 84 4.51 -1.61 5.83
N GLY A 85 4.37 -2.72 5.12
CA GLY A 85 4.91 -2.88 3.79
C GLY A 85 4.11 -3.86 2.95
N CYS A 86 4.57 -3.99 1.71
CA CYS A 86 4.15 -5.03 0.80
C CYS A 86 5.35 -5.46 -0.03
N ILE A 87 5.48 -6.76 -0.25
CA ILE A 87 6.35 -7.32 -1.29
C ILE A 87 5.46 -7.70 -2.45
N ALA A 88 5.71 -7.15 -3.63
CA ALA A 88 5.02 -7.49 -4.86
C ALA A 88 6.05 -8.06 -5.85
N LYS A 89 5.85 -9.32 -6.22
CA LYS A 89 6.81 -10.14 -6.96
C LYS A 89 6.65 -10.03 -8.46
N ALA A 90 7.68 -10.41 -9.18
CA ALA A 90 7.72 -10.38 -10.64
C ALA A 90 6.67 -11.30 -11.29
N ASP A 91 6.23 -12.35 -10.58
CA ASP A 91 5.25 -13.33 -11.05
C ASP A 91 3.79 -12.93 -10.75
N GLY A 92 3.54 -11.73 -10.22
CA GLY A 92 2.19 -11.25 -9.90
C GLY A 92 1.71 -11.59 -8.49
N HIS A 93 2.46 -12.39 -7.73
CA HIS A 93 2.14 -12.62 -6.32
C HIS A 93 2.55 -11.42 -5.46
N PHE A 94 1.75 -11.10 -4.44
CA PHE A 94 2.10 -10.08 -3.49
C PHE A 94 1.51 -10.38 -2.11
N HIS A 95 2.13 -9.81 -1.07
CA HIS A 95 1.65 -9.92 0.29
C HIS A 95 2.03 -8.72 1.15
N VAL A 96 1.17 -8.41 2.12
CA VAL A 96 1.44 -7.42 3.16
C VAL A 96 2.44 -7.96 4.18
N VAL A 97 3.33 -7.08 4.65
CA VAL A 97 4.22 -7.33 5.79
C VAL A 97 3.92 -6.29 6.86
N THR A 98 3.69 -6.73 8.09
CA THR A 98 3.51 -5.86 9.25
C THR A 98 4.43 -6.27 10.39
N ASN A 99 5.21 -5.34 10.96
CA ASN A 99 6.16 -5.63 12.05
C ASN A 99 7.08 -6.83 11.73
N GLY A 100 7.52 -6.94 10.47
CA GLY A 100 8.36 -8.04 9.99
C GLY A 100 7.64 -9.38 9.75
N LYS A 101 6.32 -9.46 9.97
CA LYS A 101 5.50 -10.66 9.72
C LYS A 101 4.76 -10.53 8.40
N ALA A 102 5.08 -11.41 7.45
CA ALA A 102 4.38 -11.54 6.16
C ALA A 102 3.10 -12.38 6.30
N VAL A 103 2.09 -12.07 5.51
CA VAL A 103 0.89 -12.92 5.31
C VAL A 103 1.06 -13.83 4.09
N ASN A 104 0.11 -14.75 3.90
CA ASN A 104 0.07 -15.58 2.69
C ASN A 104 -0.06 -14.73 1.42
N GLU A 105 0.54 -15.23 0.35
CA GLU A 105 0.56 -14.55 -0.94
C GLU A 105 -0.80 -14.64 -1.64
N VAL A 106 -1.11 -13.59 -2.39
CA VAL A 106 -2.26 -13.53 -3.29
C VAL A 106 -1.76 -13.14 -4.68
N TYR A 107 -2.41 -13.66 -5.71
CA TYR A 107 -2.05 -13.40 -7.10
C TYR A 107 -2.91 -12.27 -7.68
N CYS A 108 -2.26 -11.32 -8.36
CA CYS A 108 -2.91 -10.34 -9.21
C CYS A 108 -2.16 -10.21 -10.53
N GLU A 109 -2.88 -10.36 -11.65
CA GLU A 109 -2.37 -9.91 -12.95
C GLU A 109 -2.28 -8.37 -12.90
N TYR A 110 -1.10 -7.83 -12.63
CA TYR A 110 -0.89 -6.39 -12.52
C TYR A 110 0.08 -5.90 -13.59
N ASN A 111 -0.42 -5.11 -14.54
CA ASN A 111 0.34 -4.63 -15.70
C ASN A 111 1.14 -3.35 -15.40
N GLY A 112 1.06 -2.83 -14.18
CA GLY A 112 1.80 -1.66 -13.77
C GLY A 112 1.20 -0.34 -14.27
N VAL A 113 2.00 0.71 -14.19
CA VAL A 113 1.58 2.10 -14.44
C VAL A 113 2.27 2.59 -15.71
N THR A 114 1.48 2.87 -16.76
CA THR A 114 2.02 3.20 -18.10
C THR A 114 2.13 4.69 -18.40
N ALA A 115 1.74 5.56 -17.47
CA ALA A 115 1.78 7.01 -17.65
C ALA A 115 2.26 7.70 -16.37
N ASP A 116 2.67 8.97 -16.47
CA ASP A 116 2.96 9.80 -15.29
C ASP A 116 1.76 9.80 -14.35
N LYS A 117 2.00 9.43 -13.09
CA LYS A 117 1.00 9.42 -12.01
C LYS A 117 1.55 10.15 -10.80
N ASN A 118 0.66 10.41 -9.85
CA ASN A 118 1.07 10.87 -8.53
C ASN A 118 1.08 9.69 -7.57
N ILE A 119 2.13 9.59 -6.78
CA ILE A 119 2.06 8.88 -5.50
C ILE A 119 1.47 9.87 -4.50
N ARG A 120 0.36 9.52 -3.86
CA ARG A 120 -0.22 10.33 -2.79
C ARG A 120 -0.01 9.66 -1.45
N PHE A 121 0.15 10.47 -0.41
CA PHE A 121 0.31 10.05 0.97
C PHE A 121 -0.78 10.65 1.85
N GLY A 122 -1.31 9.83 2.74
CA GLY A 122 -2.29 10.22 3.75
C GLY A 122 -3.64 10.66 3.19
N GLY A 123 -4.01 10.25 1.97
CA GLY A 123 -5.26 10.63 1.32
C GLY A 123 -5.27 10.29 -0.18
N GLN A 124 -6.46 10.34 -0.78
CA GLN A 124 -6.67 10.06 -2.21
C GLN A 124 -7.57 11.10 -2.88
N THR A 125 -8.56 11.63 -2.17
CA THR A 125 -9.52 12.62 -2.66
C THR A 125 -9.26 13.99 -2.00
N ASN A 126 -9.76 15.04 -2.64
CA ASN A 126 -9.75 16.40 -2.05
C ASN A 126 -10.74 16.53 -0.90
N THR A 127 -11.72 15.62 -0.83
CA THR A 127 -12.61 15.43 0.32
C THR A 127 -11.88 14.62 1.40
N GLY A 128 -12.11 14.93 2.69
CA GLY A 128 -11.50 14.21 3.82
C GLY A 128 -11.91 12.73 3.95
N GLU A 129 -12.72 12.21 3.03
CA GLU A 129 -13.35 10.87 3.05
C GLU A 129 -12.36 9.70 3.05
N ARG A 130 -11.12 9.94 2.60
CA ARG A 130 -10.07 8.93 2.46
C ARG A 130 -8.77 9.32 3.15
N HIS A 131 -8.78 10.39 3.95
CA HIS A 131 -7.58 10.91 4.58
C HIS A 131 -7.14 10.01 5.73
N LEU A 132 -5.83 9.85 5.87
CA LEU A 132 -5.26 9.24 7.06
C LEU A 132 -5.22 10.28 8.18
N PHE A 133 -5.89 9.98 9.29
CA PHE A 133 -5.77 10.73 10.53
C PHE A 133 -4.62 10.13 11.35
N GLY A 134 -3.38 10.45 11.00
CA GLY A 134 -2.23 9.82 11.63
C GLY A 134 -0.92 10.27 11.00
N HIS A 135 0.16 9.59 11.36
CA HIS A 135 1.50 9.92 10.91
C HIS A 135 2.07 8.81 10.04
N ILE A 136 2.71 9.21 8.94
CA ILE A 136 3.52 8.34 8.10
C ILE A 136 4.96 8.83 8.22
N ARG A 137 5.89 7.92 8.45
CA ARG A 137 7.32 8.22 8.47
C ARG A 137 8.13 7.10 7.81
N ASN A 138 9.36 7.42 7.41
CA ASN A 138 10.34 6.47 6.88
C ASN A 138 9.84 5.66 5.68
N PHE A 139 9.02 6.28 4.81
CA PHE A 139 8.59 5.66 3.56
C PHE A 139 9.79 5.42 2.64
N ARG A 140 9.93 4.17 2.22
CA ARG A 140 10.95 3.72 1.28
C ARG A 140 10.30 2.75 0.30
N ILE A 141 10.75 2.80 -0.95
CA ILE A 141 10.31 1.89 -1.99
C ILE A 141 11.51 1.42 -2.82
N TRP A 142 11.45 0.16 -3.24
CA TRP A 142 12.47 -0.48 -4.08
C TRP A 142 11.80 -1.15 -5.27
N HIS A 143 12.43 -1.07 -6.45
CA HIS A 143 12.01 -1.81 -7.65
C HIS A 143 12.59 -3.22 -7.67
N LYS A 144 12.42 -3.93 -6.55
CA LYS A 144 12.84 -5.33 -6.37
C LYS A 144 12.04 -5.99 -5.24
N GLU A 145 12.07 -7.30 -5.23
CA GLU A 145 11.60 -8.13 -4.13
C GLU A 145 12.66 -8.09 -3.02
N LEU A 146 12.30 -7.56 -1.84
CA LEU A 146 13.16 -7.68 -0.67
C LEU A 146 13.00 -9.07 -0.05
N ASN A 147 14.11 -9.65 0.39
CA ASN A 147 14.09 -10.86 1.20
C ASN A 147 13.99 -10.53 2.70
N ASP A 148 13.75 -11.55 3.52
CA ASP A 148 13.59 -11.41 4.98
C ASP A 148 14.75 -10.68 5.66
N ARG A 149 15.98 -10.87 5.19
CA ARG A 149 17.15 -10.16 5.74
C ARG A 149 17.07 -8.67 5.45
N GLN A 150 16.77 -8.30 4.21
CA GLN A 150 16.64 -6.92 3.78
C GLN A 150 15.45 -6.21 4.46
N LEU A 151 14.36 -6.92 4.75
CA LEU A 151 13.24 -6.35 5.50
C LEU A 151 13.61 -6.05 6.96
N LYS A 152 14.41 -6.92 7.60
CA LYS A 152 14.84 -6.75 9.00
C LYS A 152 15.85 -5.61 9.20
N GLU A 153 16.75 -5.37 8.24
CA GLU A 153 17.73 -4.27 8.31
C GLU A 153 17.09 -2.88 8.21
N VAL A 154 15.82 -2.84 7.79
CA VAL A 154 15.12 -1.63 7.39
C VAL A 154 14.10 -1.21 8.46
N VAL A 155 13.73 -2.09 9.39
CA VAL A 155 12.71 -1.89 10.45
C VAL A 155 13.33 -1.61 11.80
#